data_AF-A0A8C6TXI6-F1
#
_entry.id   AF-A0A8C6TXI6-F1
#
_cell.length_a   1.000
_cell.length_b   1.000
_cell.length_c   1.000
_cell.angle_alpha   90.00
_cell.angle_beta   90.00
_cell.angle_gamma   90.00
#
_symmetry.space_group_name_H-M   'P 1'
#
loop_
_entity.id
_entity.type
_entity.pdbx_description
1 polymer ?
#
loop_
_entity_poly.entity_id
_entity_poly.type
_entity_poly.pdbx_seq_one_letter_code
_entity_poly.pdbx_strand_id
1 'polypeptide(L)'
;MQDAHVLLPDMSELLSFTSVVLAVFDGHGGARASRFAAENLHLNLARKFPTGESENLEKLIKKSLLDTFKQTDEDFLKKASSQKPAWKDGSTATCALVVDDTVYVANLGDSRVHQTFISDGHRQTLFWLIVAESRRDIPTSGEWPLL
;
A
#
# COMPACT_ATOMS: atom_id res chain seq x y z
N MET A 1 4.90 -18.31 -9.13
CA MET A 1 5.23 -16.98 -8.58
C MET A 1 4.06 -16.51 -7.72
N GLN A 2 4.32 -16.05 -6.50
CA GLN A 2 3.30 -15.57 -5.55
C GLN A 2 3.27 -14.05 -5.47
N ASP A 3 4.30 -13.37 -5.94
CA ASP A 3 4.44 -11.92 -5.97
C ASP A 3 3.48 -11.28 -6.98
N ALA A 4 3.14 -10.02 -6.72
CA ALA A 4 2.41 -9.14 -7.63
C ALA A 4 2.95 -7.71 -7.55
N HIS A 5 2.60 -6.88 -8.53
CA HIS A 5 2.98 -5.47 -8.55
C HIS A 5 1.93 -4.62 -9.27
N VAL A 6 1.99 -3.31 -9.04
CA VAL A 6 1.18 -2.29 -9.70
C VAL A 6 2.11 -1.19 -10.20
N LEU A 7 1.90 -0.78 -11.45
CA LEU A 7 2.52 0.37 -12.08
C LEU A 7 1.41 1.16 -12.77
N LEU A 8 1.00 2.26 -12.16
CA LEU A 8 0.04 3.20 -12.73
C LEU A 8 0.77 4.53 -12.94
N PRO A 9 1.24 4.80 -14.17
CA PRO A 9 2.05 5.98 -14.46
C PRO A 9 1.23 7.27 -14.48
N ASP A 10 -0.10 7.17 -14.52
CA ASP A 10 -1.01 8.31 -14.50
C ASP A 10 -2.31 7.92 -13.78
N MET A 11 -2.57 8.60 -12.67
CA MET A 11 -3.81 8.53 -11.90
C MET A 11 -4.48 9.92 -11.80
N SER A 12 -4.06 10.87 -12.63
CA SER A 12 -4.44 12.27 -12.50
C SER A 12 -5.92 12.53 -12.71
N GLU A 13 -6.57 11.80 -13.60
CA GLU A 13 -8.02 11.90 -13.79
C GLU A 13 -8.82 11.47 -12.54
N LEU A 14 -8.25 10.57 -11.73
CA LEU A 14 -8.92 10.04 -10.55
C LEU A 14 -8.59 10.84 -9.28
N LEU A 15 -7.38 11.37 -9.19
CA LEU A 15 -6.90 12.05 -7.98
C LEU A 15 -6.93 13.57 -8.08
N SER A 16 -7.12 14.14 -9.28
CA SER A 16 -7.03 15.59 -9.57
C SER A 16 -5.63 16.20 -9.36
N PHE A 17 -4.60 15.37 -9.16
CA PHE A 17 -3.19 15.75 -9.02
C PHE A 17 -2.33 14.97 -10.00
N THR A 18 -1.15 15.48 -10.37
CA THR A 18 -0.18 14.68 -11.11
C THR A 18 0.22 13.51 -10.21
N SER A 19 -0.12 12.27 -10.58
CA SER A 19 0.04 11.17 -9.65
C SER A 19 0.42 9.84 -10.28
N VAL A 20 1.32 9.15 -9.58
CA VAL A 20 1.88 7.86 -9.98
C VAL A 20 1.75 6.89 -8.81
N VAL A 21 1.28 5.67 -9.06
CA VAL A 21 1.22 4.61 -8.06
C VAL A 21 2.14 3.46 -8.47
N LEU A 22 3.08 3.14 -7.58
CA LEU A 22 3.98 2.00 -7.68
C LEU A 22 3.76 1.13 -6.45
N ALA A 23 3.49 -0.16 -6.63
CA ALA A 23 3.39 -1.06 -5.49
C ALA A 23 3.96 -2.44 -5.79
N VAL A 24 4.53 -3.07 -4.77
CA VAL A 24 4.99 -4.46 -4.79
C VAL A 24 4.37 -5.22 -3.64
N PHE A 25 4.04 -6.48 -3.90
CA PHE A 25 3.35 -7.37 -2.99
C PHE A 25 4.04 -8.74 -3.02
N ASP A 26 4.69 -9.12 -1.94
CA ASP A 26 5.33 -10.42 -1.79
C ASP A 26 4.36 -11.39 -1.08
N GLY A 27 3.77 -12.30 -1.86
CA GLY A 27 2.75 -13.22 -1.37
C GLY A 27 3.35 -14.45 -0.68
N HIS A 28 2.72 -14.90 0.41
CA HIS A 28 3.07 -16.13 1.12
C HIS A 28 1.83 -16.99 1.40
N GLY A 29 2.00 -18.31 1.48
CA GLY A 29 0.86 -19.24 1.66
C GLY A 29 -0.07 -19.34 0.44
N GLY A 30 0.29 -18.67 -0.66
CA GLY A 30 -0.43 -18.62 -1.93
C GLY A 30 -0.39 -17.23 -2.56
N ALA A 31 -0.89 -17.09 -3.79
CA ALA A 31 -0.81 -15.86 -4.57
C ALA A 31 -2.08 -14.99 -4.49
N ARG A 32 -3.08 -15.36 -3.68
CA ARG A 32 -4.39 -14.69 -3.73
C ARG A 32 -4.36 -13.33 -3.04
N ALA A 33 -3.64 -13.20 -1.92
CA ALA A 33 -3.53 -11.95 -1.17
C ALA A 33 -2.80 -10.87 -1.98
N SER A 34 -1.61 -11.21 -2.52
CA SER A 34 -0.81 -10.30 -3.34
C SER A 34 -1.55 -9.85 -4.61
N ARG A 35 -2.22 -10.77 -5.31
CA ARG A 35 -3.05 -10.43 -6.48
C ARG A 35 -4.25 -9.56 -6.10
N PHE A 36 -4.94 -9.89 -5.01
CA PHE A 36 -6.06 -9.08 -4.54
C PHE A 36 -5.60 -7.65 -4.20
N ALA A 37 -4.47 -7.50 -3.52
CA ALA A 37 -3.89 -6.19 -3.23
C ALA A 37 -3.55 -5.43 -4.52
N ALA A 38 -2.89 -6.08 -5.50
CA ALA A 38 -2.58 -5.47 -6.78
C ALA A 38 -3.84 -5.01 -7.55
N GLU A 39 -4.92 -5.80 -7.51
CA GLU A 39 -6.18 -5.49 -8.19
C GLU A 39 -7.00 -4.39 -7.49
N ASN A 40 -6.89 -4.23 -6.17
CA ASN A 40 -7.86 -3.42 -5.39
C ASN A 40 -7.25 -2.21 -4.66
N LEU A 41 -5.96 -2.22 -4.34
CA LEU A 41 -5.35 -1.18 -3.49
C LEU A 41 -5.46 0.22 -4.12
N HIS A 42 -5.16 0.34 -5.41
CA HIS A 42 -5.23 1.61 -6.13
C HIS A 42 -6.67 2.11 -6.33
N LEU A 43 -7.64 1.21 -6.44
CA LEU A 43 -9.07 1.55 -6.50
C LEU A 43 -9.58 2.06 -5.15
N ASN A 44 -9.14 1.42 -4.06
CA ASN A 44 -9.38 1.88 -2.70
C ASN A 44 -8.79 3.27 -2.47
N LEU A 45 -7.57 3.50 -2.96
CA LEU A 45 -6.89 4.79 -2.89
C LEU A 45 -7.71 5.87 -3.60
N ALA A 46 -8.07 5.65 -4.87
CA ALA A 46 -8.83 6.62 -5.65
C ALA A 46 -10.15 7.03 -4.97
N ARG A 47 -10.87 6.08 -4.35
CA ARG A 47 -12.12 6.37 -3.63
C ARG A 47 -11.93 7.17 -2.34
N LYS A 48 -10.79 7.01 -1.66
CA LYS A 48 -10.50 7.64 -0.36
C LYS A 48 -9.61 8.87 -0.49
N PHE A 49 -9.12 9.18 -1.69
CA PHE A 49 -8.17 10.26 -1.88
C PHE A 49 -8.84 11.62 -1.61
N PRO A 50 -8.17 12.55 -0.90
CA PRO A 50 -8.74 13.86 -0.67
C PRO A 50 -8.97 14.61 -1.98
N THR A 51 -10.14 15.22 -2.12
CA THR A 51 -10.49 16.08 -3.25
C THR A 51 -10.38 17.54 -2.85
N GLY A 52 -9.71 18.35 -3.69
CA GLY A 52 -9.59 19.80 -3.52
C GLY A 52 -8.37 20.23 -2.69
N GLU A 53 -8.12 21.53 -2.68
CA GLU A 53 -7.02 22.13 -1.91
C GLU A 53 -7.42 22.37 -0.46
N SER A 54 -6.55 21.97 0.47
CA SER A 54 -6.73 22.17 1.90
C SER A 54 -5.38 22.46 2.54
N GLU A 55 -5.34 23.35 3.53
CA GLU A 55 -4.15 23.59 4.37
C GLU A 55 -3.63 22.30 5.05
N ASN A 56 -4.43 21.23 5.11
CA ASN A 56 -4.08 19.95 5.71
C ASN A 56 -3.94 18.80 4.69
N LEU A 57 -3.70 19.10 3.40
CA LEU A 57 -3.66 18.10 2.32
C LEU A 57 -2.70 16.95 2.61
N GLU A 58 -1.49 17.22 3.09
CA GLU A 58 -0.50 16.19 3.42
C GLU A 58 -1.03 15.20 4.48
N LYS A 59 -1.68 15.70 5.53
CA LYS A 59 -2.28 14.88 6.59
C LYS A 59 -3.42 14.03 6.06
N LEU A 60 -4.21 14.58 5.14
CA LEU A 60 -5.31 13.87 4.49
C LEU A 60 -4.78 12.76 3.57
N ILE A 61 -3.72 13.00 2.80
CA ILE A 61 -3.08 11.99 1.96
C ILE A 61 -2.54 10.83 2.81
N LYS A 62 -1.81 11.13 3.90
CA LYS A 62 -1.31 10.10 4.83
C LYS A 62 -2.43 9.25 5.42
N LYS A 63 -3.52 9.91 5.85
CA LYS A 63 -4.71 9.22 6.35
C LYS A 63 -5.36 8.36 5.26
N SER A 64 -5.49 8.88 4.05
CA SER A 64 -6.06 8.17 2.91
C SER A 64 -5.28 6.90 2.58
N LEU A 65 -3.95 6.95 2.58
CA LEU A 65 -3.09 5.76 2.41
C LEU A 65 -3.31 4.73 3.51
N LEU A 66 -3.33 5.16 4.77
CA LEU A 66 -3.60 4.25 5.91
C LEU A 66 -4.97 3.57 5.79
N ASP A 67 -6.01 4.36 5.49
CA ASP A 67 -7.38 3.85 5.35
C ASP A 67 -7.54 2.96 4.10
N THR A 68 -6.73 3.19 3.07
CA THR A 68 -6.66 2.36 1.85
C THR A 68 -6.10 0.96 2.16
N PHE A 69 -4.99 0.89 2.89
CA PHE A 69 -4.38 -0.39 3.27
C PHE A 69 -5.32 -1.19 4.17
N LYS A 70 -5.89 -0.54 5.21
CA LYS A 70 -6.87 -1.17 6.10
C LYS A 70 -8.08 -1.71 5.34
N GLN A 71 -8.65 -0.92 4.44
CA GLN A 71 -9.80 -1.37 3.66
C GLN A 71 -9.46 -2.57 2.77
N THR A 72 -8.28 -2.54 2.13
CA THR A 72 -7.82 -3.63 1.26
C THR A 72 -7.62 -4.92 2.05
N ASP A 73 -7.07 -4.83 3.26
CA ASP A 73 -6.93 -5.96 4.18
C ASP A 73 -8.28 -6.52 4.62
N GLU A 74 -9.18 -5.66 5.11
CA GLU A 74 -10.52 -6.05 5.54
C GLU A 74 -11.33 -6.72 4.42
N ASP A 75 -11.23 -6.20 3.20
CA ASP A 75 -11.93 -6.76 2.04
C ASP A 75 -11.35 -8.13 1.65
N PHE A 76 -10.03 -8.29 1.72
CA PHE A 76 -9.40 -9.59 1.49
C PHE A 76 -9.75 -10.60 2.58
N LEU A 77 -9.72 -10.21 3.86
CA LEU A 77 -10.09 -11.06 5.00
C LEU A 77 -11.53 -11.57 4.87
N LYS A 78 -12.48 -10.69 4.50
CA LYS A 78 -13.87 -11.09 4.22
C LYS A 78 -13.94 -12.10 3.07
N LYS A 79 -13.20 -11.85 1.98
CA LYS A 79 -13.15 -12.77 0.84
C LYS A 79 -12.55 -14.12 1.24
N ALA A 80 -11.41 -14.13 1.90
CA ALA A 80 -10.67 -15.32 2.32
C ALA A 80 -11.46 -16.21 3.28
N SER A 81 -12.10 -15.60 4.29
CA SER A 81 -12.92 -16.31 5.30
C SER A 81 -14.21 -16.90 4.74
N SER A 82 -14.74 -16.36 3.65
CA SER A 82 -15.95 -16.88 2.98
C SER A 82 -15.73 -18.22 2.23
N GLN A 83 -14.48 -18.63 2.05
CA GLN A 83 -14.10 -19.78 1.23
C GLN A 83 -14.07 -21.08 2.04
N LYS A 84 -14.21 -22.23 1.37
CA LYS A 84 -14.20 -23.55 2.01
C LYS A 84 -13.22 -24.49 1.27
N PRO A 85 -12.05 -24.82 1.86
CA PRO A 85 -11.52 -24.28 3.11
C PRO A 85 -11.18 -22.79 3.01
N ALA A 86 -11.17 -22.11 4.16
CA ALA A 86 -10.76 -20.71 4.22
C ALA A 86 -9.33 -20.54 3.69
N TRP A 87 -9.10 -19.47 2.94
CA TRP A 87 -7.76 -19.17 2.44
C TRP A 87 -6.87 -18.70 3.58
N LYS A 88 -5.59 -19.06 3.51
CA LYS A 88 -4.55 -18.69 4.49
C LYS A 88 -3.40 -17.92 3.82
N ASP A 89 -3.63 -17.42 2.61
CA ASP A 89 -2.69 -16.59 1.87
C ASP A 89 -2.50 -15.27 2.63
N GLY A 90 -1.27 -14.78 2.67
CA GLY A 90 -0.97 -13.42 3.07
C GLY A 90 -0.01 -12.77 2.09
N SER A 91 0.27 -11.49 2.28
CA SER A 91 1.21 -10.75 1.42
C SER A 91 1.80 -9.55 2.13
N THR A 92 3.05 -9.21 1.84
CA THR A 92 3.53 -7.85 2.09
C THR A 92 2.79 -6.86 1.20
N ALA A 93 2.89 -5.58 1.53
CA ALA A 93 2.46 -4.48 0.68
C ALA A 93 3.37 -3.27 0.87
N THR A 94 4.16 -2.94 -0.15
CA THR A 94 4.92 -1.69 -0.20
C THR A 94 4.43 -0.86 -1.36
N CYS A 95 3.92 0.34 -1.08
CA CYS A 95 3.37 1.26 -2.07
C CYS A 95 4.08 2.63 -1.98
N ALA A 96 4.54 3.12 -3.12
CA ALA A 96 4.97 4.49 -3.33
C ALA A 96 3.93 5.22 -4.18
N LEU A 97 3.33 6.25 -3.60
CA LEU A 97 2.45 7.19 -4.27
C LEU A 97 3.23 8.49 -4.49
N VAL A 98 3.38 8.90 -5.74
CA VAL A 98 3.88 10.23 -6.10
C VAL A 98 2.67 11.14 -6.31
N VAL A 99 2.65 12.29 -5.65
CA VAL A 99 1.66 13.36 -5.86
C VAL A 99 2.42 14.65 -6.09
N ASP A 100 2.30 15.18 -7.30
CA ASP A 100 3.12 16.25 -7.84
C ASP A 100 4.62 15.95 -7.60
N ASP A 101 5.30 16.75 -6.76
CA ASP A 101 6.72 16.59 -6.44
C ASP A 101 6.99 15.80 -5.15
N THR A 102 5.95 15.27 -4.49
CA THR A 102 6.07 14.60 -3.19
C THR A 102 5.86 13.09 -3.31
N VAL A 103 6.75 12.31 -2.69
CA VAL A 103 6.64 10.84 -2.62
C VAL A 103 6.16 10.42 -1.24
N TYR A 104 5.04 9.71 -1.20
CA TYR A 104 4.47 9.08 -0.01
C TYR A 104 4.68 7.58 -0.09
N VAL A 105 5.31 7.00 0.94
CA VAL A 105 5.57 5.55 1.01
C VAL A 105 4.79 4.94 2.16
N ALA A 106 3.91 4.00 1.83
CA ALA A 106 3.23 3.13 2.79
C ALA A 106 3.82 1.72 2.71
N ASN A 107 4.24 1.16 3.84
CA ASN A 107 4.91 -0.13 3.88
C ASN A 107 4.36 -1.02 4.98
N LEU A 108 4.00 -2.26 4.62
CA LEU A 108 3.53 -3.30 5.49
C LEU A 108 4.25 -4.62 5.13
N GLY A 109 4.90 -5.23 6.11
CA GLY A 109 5.82 -6.35 5.88
C GLY A 109 7.28 -5.92 5.70
N ASP A 110 8.09 -6.80 5.11
CA ASP A 110 9.56 -6.71 5.04
C ASP A 110 10.12 -6.32 3.67
N SER A 111 9.25 -6.13 2.67
CA SER A 111 9.55 -5.45 1.41
C SER A 111 9.98 -3.99 1.64
N ARG A 112 10.70 -3.37 0.68
CA ARG A 112 11.36 -2.06 0.88
C ARG A 112 11.38 -1.18 -0.37
N VAL A 113 11.26 0.13 -0.16
CA VAL A 113 11.45 1.18 -1.19
C VAL A 113 12.74 1.94 -0.91
N HIS A 114 13.53 2.24 -1.94
CA HIS A 114 14.74 3.04 -1.80
C HIS A 114 14.66 4.26 -2.72
N GLN A 115 14.67 5.47 -2.16
CA GLN A 115 14.76 6.71 -2.92
C GLN A 115 16.21 7.15 -3.03
N THR A 116 16.66 7.44 -4.24
CA THR A 116 18.02 7.94 -4.51
C THR A 116 17.93 9.35 -5.10
N PHE A 117 18.63 10.29 -4.47
CA PHE A 117 18.86 11.64 -4.97
C PHE A 117 20.21 11.69 -5.68
N ILE A 118 20.23 12.36 -6.83
CA ILE A 118 21.45 12.67 -7.57
C ILE A 118 21.58 14.19 -7.57
N SER A 119 22.53 14.71 -6.80
CA SER A 119 22.90 16.12 -6.79
C SER A 119 24.40 16.23 -7.03
N ASP A 120 24.84 16.97 -8.05
CA ASP A 120 26.24 17.32 -8.30
C ASP A 120 27.25 16.16 -8.11
N GLY A 121 26.95 14.98 -8.68
CA GLY A 121 27.83 13.81 -8.63
C GLY A 121 27.86 13.05 -7.29
N HIS A 122 27.15 13.52 -6.26
CA HIS A 122 27.01 12.81 -4.98
C HIS A 122 25.64 12.13 -4.88
N ARG A 123 25.67 10.81 -4.64
CA ARG A 123 24.48 10.01 -4.38
C ARG A 123 24.10 10.15 -2.90
N GLN A 124 22.92 10.69 -2.63
CA GLN A 124 22.33 10.65 -1.29
C GLN A 124 21.05 9.81 -1.31
N THR A 125 20.87 8.93 -0.33
CA THR A 125 19.66 8.10 -0.19
C THR A 125 18.93 8.60 1.04
N LEU A 126 17.73 9.15 0.85
CA LEU A 126 16.84 9.56 1.95
C LEU A 126 15.66 8.58 2.00
N PHE A 127 15.23 8.20 3.19
CA PHE A 127 14.13 7.25 3.41
C PHE A 127 13.04 7.95 4.22
N TRP A 128 11.94 8.34 3.56
CA TRP A 128 10.75 8.84 4.25
C TRP A 128 9.78 7.67 4.45
N LEU A 129 9.68 7.16 5.68
CA LEU A 129 8.74 6.11 6.07
C LEU A 129 7.44 6.76 6.58
N ILE A 130 6.31 6.50 5.91
CA ILE A 130 4.99 6.75 6.49
C ILE A 130 4.36 5.39 6.80
N VAL A 131 4.60 4.98 8.06
CA VAL A 131 3.95 3.98 8.93
C VAL A 131 3.12 2.85 8.28
N ALA A 132 3.43 1.61 8.67
CA ALA A 132 2.44 0.72 9.27
C ALA A 132 2.89 0.30 10.67
N GLU A 133 2.01 0.52 11.64
CA GLU A 133 2.12 -0.05 12.97
C GLU A 133 1.60 -1.49 12.90
N SER A 134 2.51 -2.44 13.04
CA SER A 134 2.18 -3.84 13.31
C SER A 134 1.41 -3.89 14.63
N ARG A 135 0.13 -4.26 14.62
CA ARG A 135 -0.56 -4.64 15.86
C ARG A 135 0.23 -5.78 16.51
N ARG A 136 0.90 -5.49 17.63
CA ARG A 136 1.57 -6.49 18.49
C ARG A 136 0.68 -7.00 19.62
N ASP A 137 -0.63 -6.74 19.55
CA ASP A 137 -1.59 -7.34 20.48
C ASP A 137 -2.11 -8.64 19.86
N ILE A 138 -1.30 -9.69 20.02
CA ILE A 138 -1.55 -11.05 19.54
C ILE A 138 -2.51 -11.74 20.53
N PRO A 139 -3.74 -12.11 20.14
CA PRO A 139 -4.48 -13.13 20.86
C PRO A 139 -3.78 -14.47 20.62
N THR A 140 -3.63 -15.29 21.66
CA THR A 140 -3.00 -16.63 21.64
C THR A 140 -3.74 -17.67 20.78
N SER A 141 -4.60 -17.26 19.85
CA SER A 141 -5.51 -18.12 19.07
C SER A 141 -5.14 -18.31 17.60
N GLY A 142 -3.92 -17.96 17.16
CA GLY A 142 -3.38 -18.46 15.89
C GLY A 142 -3.90 -17.80 14.61
N GLU A 143 -4.41 -16.57 14.68
CA GLU A 143 -4.75 -15.77 13.49
C GLU A 143 -3.64 -14.74 13.25
N TRP A 144 -2.88 -14.94 12.17
CA TRP A 144 -1.89 -13.98 11.68
C TRP A 144 -2.59 -12.90 10.85
N PRO A 145 -2.20 -11.61 10.94
CA PRO A 145 -2.62 -10.63 9.95
C PRO A 145 -2.19 -11.09 8.55
N LEU A 146 -3.11 -11.00 7.59
CA LEU A 146 -2.92 -11.52 6.22
C LEU A 146 -2.33 -10.46 5.27
N LEU A 147 -2.14 -9.23 5.74
CA LEU A 147 -1.30 -8.20 5.13
C LEU A 147 -0.33 -7.64 6.16
#